data_AF-A0A933WYZ1-F1
#
_entry.id   AF-A0A933WYZ1-F1
#
_cell.length_a   1.000
_cell.length_b   1.000
_cell.length_c   1.000
_cell.angle_alpha   90.00
_cell.angle_beta   90.00
_cell.angle_gamma   90.00
#
_symmetry.space_group_name_H-M   'P 1'
#
loop_
_entity.id
_entity.type
_entity.pdbx_description
1 polymer ?
#
loop_
_entity_poly.entity_id
_entity_poly.type
_entity_poly.pdbx_seq_one_letter_code
_entity_poly.pdbx_strand_id
1 'polypeptide(L)'
;MALSSTLPPRLREESRRIEEVARAFGLDFFPVVFEMLDAKDVNAIAAYGGFPVRYPSWRFGMDFERLEKGRTYGLSKIYELVINNDPTYAYLVRTNTDMEQKLVMAHVFGHADFFRHNLWFAPTERNMLDRMASHGTRLSRAIDERGADTVEIFLDRALSLDNLVDPFLPLAEHLRRRKRETEPASHAERARRNLEALIDPRSAAKQAEPEPLSGAVTLPTFDVLGFLLEKAPLERWERDVLRMVRAEAYYFMPQRMTKIMNEGWASFWHSRILTSGVLAESEIVDFADCHSGATATASGQLNPYKLGIELYRHAEEQGYDLFRLRRAHNDTSFIDELVDEDFARTNQLFLFGKNARTGRTEVLDRDWREIKEKLLQDLSWGGLPQIELVEENHEGRGELLLLHRHDGRDLQLMHAAETLKHVARIWKKPVHLLTLEEGQGKKLTCDGETIKASDAVVPGAKPASEAG
;
A
#
# COMPACT_ATOMS: atom_id res chain seq x y z
N MET A 1 19.86 -10.60 11.59
CA MET A 1 19.18 -11.09 12.82
C MET A 1 18.66 -12.49 12.55
N ALA A 2 19.05 -13.49 13.33
CA ALA A 2 18.45 -14.83 13.22
C ALA A 2 17.18 -14.86 14.08
N LEU A 3 16.04 -15.10 13.43
CA LEU A 3 14.73 -15.14 14.07
C LEU A 3 14.58 -16.47 14.82
N SER A 4 14.89 -16.47 16.11
CA SER A 4 14.61 -17.58 17.03
C SER A 4 13.32 -17.23 17.78
N SER A 5 12.34 -18.14 17.83
CA SER A 5 11.05 -17.88 18.48
C SER A 5 11.23 -17.68 20.00
N THR A 6 11.32 -16.42 20.43
CA THR A 6 11.54 -15.99 21.81
C THR A 6 10.25 -15.71 22.58
N LEU A 7 9.09 -16.13 22.05
CA LEU A 7 7.80 -15.85 22.69
C LEU A 7 7.70 -16.57 24.05
N PRO A 8 7.51 -15.84 25.16
CA PRO A 8 7.34 -16.43 26.49
C PRO A 8 6.23 -17.49 26.54
N PRO A 9 6.35 -18.54 27.37
CA PRO A 9 5.36 -19.62 27.44
C PRO A 9 3.91 -19.14 27.64
N ARG A 10 3.71 -18.17 28.54
CA ARG A 10 2.39 -17.55 28.79
C ARG A 10 1.79 -16.94 27.52
N LEU A 11 2.56 -16.15 26.78
CA LEU A 11 2.11 -15.50 25.56
C LEU A 11 1.85 -16.50 24.42
N ARG A 12 2.59 -17.62 24.41
CA ARG A 12 2.32 -18.72 23.48
C ARG A 12 0.98 -19.41 23.77
N GLU A 13 0.64 -19.57 25.04
CA GLU A 13 -0.65 -20.11 25.46
C GLU A 13 -1.80 -19.16 25.10
N GLU A 14 -1.65 -17.87 25.40
CA GLU A 14 -2.63 -16.85 24.99
C GLU A 14 -2.81 -16.79 23.47
N SER A 15 -1.72 -16.81 22.71
CA SER A 15 -1.79 -16.87 21.24
C SER A 15 -2.59 -18.07 20.73
N ARG A 16 -2.46 -19.25 21.36
CA ARG A 16 -3.24 -20.44 20.98
C ARG A 16 -4.72 -20.29 21.32
N ARG A 17 -5.04 -19.79 22.52
CA ARG A 17 -6.43 -19.53 22.93
C ARG A 17 -7.12 -18.54 21.99
N ILE A 18 -6.42 -17.46 21.64
CA ILE A 18 -6.90 -16.46 20.68
C ILE A 18 -7.09 -17.08 19.30
N GLU A 19 -6.14 -17.89 18.83
CA GLU A 19 -6.23 -18.59 17.55
C GLU A 19 -7.45 -19.53 17.49
N GLU A 20 -7.68 -20.31 18.54
CA GLU A 20 -8.82 -21.23 18.65
C GLU A 20 -10.15 -20.49 18.53
N VAL A 21 -10.30 -19.37 19.25
CA VAL A 21 -11.50 -18.53 19.17
C VAL A 21 -11.64 -17.89 17.79
N ALA A 22 -10.55 -17.38 17.21
CA ALA A 22 -10.55 -16.81 15.86
C ALA A 22 -11.05 -17.83 14.81
N ARG A 23 -10.55 -19.07 14.88
CA ARG A 23 -11.00 -20.16 13.98
C ARG A 23 -12.43 -20.59 14.24
N ALA A 24 -12.90 -20.55 15.50
CA ALA A 24 -14.29 -20.83 15.84
C ALA A 24 -15.26 -19.81 15.22
N PHE A 25 -14.82 -18.56 15.00
CA PHE A 25 -15.56 -17.54 14.25
C PHE A 25 -15.53 -17.73 12.72
N GLY A 26 -14.77 -18.70 12.22
CA GLY A 26 -14.63 -18.96 10.78
C GLY A 26 -13.52 -18.15 10.11
N LEU A 27 -12.63 -17.50 10.86
CA LEU A 27 -11.44 -16.87 10.30
C LEU A 27 -10.44 -17.93 9.81
N ASP A 28 -9.85 -17.68 8.64
CA ASP A 28 -8.93 -18.61 7.98
C ASP A 28 -7.68 -17.85 7.50
N PHE A 29 -6.51 -18.28 7.99
CA PHE A 29 -5.25 -17.55 7.82
C PHE A 29 -4.08 -18.52 7.71
N PHE A 30 -2.97 -18.04 7.13
CA PHE A 30 -1.70 -18.75 7.14
C PHE A 30 -1.18 -18.90 8.58
N PRO A 31 -0.27 -19.84 8.87
CA PRO A 31 0.32 -19.93 10.19
C PRO A 31 0.90 -18.58 10.62
N VAL A 32 0.56 -18.11 11.83
CA VAL A 32 1.04 -16.83 12.36
C VAL A 32 2.22 -17.08 13.29
N VAL A 33 3.35 -16.43 12.99
CA VAL A 33 4.58 -16.49 13.78
C VAL A 33 4.74 -15.17 14.51
N PHE A 34 4.57 -15.21 15.84
CA PHE A 34 4.80 -14.06 16.71
C PHE A 34 6.25 -14.01 17.19
N GLU A 35 6.86 -12.84 17.05
CA GLU A 35 8.20 -12.57 17.54
C GLU A 35 8.21 -11.38 18.49
N MET A 36 8.92 -11.54 19.61
CA MET A 36 9.00 -10.49 20.63
C MET A 36 10.27 -9.68 20.45
N LEU A 37 10.11 -8.39 20.18
CA LEU A 37 11.20 -7.47 19.92
C LEU A 37 11.21 -6.31 20.91
N ASP A 38 12.39 -5.73 21.08
CA ASP A 38 12.50 -4.50 21.85
C ASP A 38 11.95 -3.32 21.06
N ALA A 39 11.58 -2.30 21.82
CA ALA A 39 11.11 -1.01 21.35
C ALA A 39 11.85 -0.45 20.12
N LYS A 40 13.18 -0.49 20.19
CA LYS A 40 14.09 0.06 19.19
C LYS A 40 14.14 -0.82 17.94
N ASP A 41 14.12 -2.13 18.12
CA ASP A 41 14.17 -3.10 17.02
C ASP A 41 12.90 -3.04 16.18
N VAL A 42 11.74 -2.86 16.81
CA VAL A 42 10.46 -2.66 16.11
C VAL A 42 10.52 -1.41 15.23
N ASN A 43 11.06 -0.30 15.73
CA ASN A 43 11.25 0.91 14.94
C ASN A 43 12.24 0.69 13.77
N ALA A 44 13.31 -0.08 13.98
CA ALA A 44 14.27 -0.41 12.93
C ALA A 44 13.65 -1.27 11.83
N ILE A 45 12.89 -2.30 12.20
CA ILE A 45 12.16 -3.16 11.26
C ILE A 45 11.08 -2.37 10.52
N ALA A 46 10.33 -1.51 11.23
CA ALA A 46 9.32 -0.64 10.62
C ALA A 46 9.93 0.33 9.60
N ALA A 47 11.12 0.89 9.88
CA ALA A 47 11.85 1.72 8.93
C ALA A 47 12.24 0.95 7.65
N TYR A 48 12.47 -0.35 7.75
CA TYR A 48 12.67 -1.23 6.60
C TYR A 48 11.38 -1.70 5.93
N GLY A 49 10.22 -1.19 6.35
CA GLY A 49 8.91 -1.59 5.83
C GLY A 49 8.45 -2.95 6.35
N GLY A 50 8.94 -3.35 7.51
CA GLY A 50 8.56 -4.61 8.16
C GLY A 50 9.55 -5.74 8.01
N PHE A 51 10.62 -5.59 7.24
CA PHE A 51 11.54 -6.68 6.91
C PHE A 51 12.84 -6.58 7.71
N PRO A 52 13.33 -7.68 8.32
CA PRO A 52 14.57 -7.69 9.10
C PRO A 52 15.83 -7.54 8.24
N VAL A 53 15.72 -7.85 6.95
CA VAL A 53 16.80 -7.71 5.96
C VAL A 53 16.25 -6.98 4.75
N ARG A 54 16.86 -5.84 4.43
CA ARG A 54 16.63 -5.06 3.23
C ARG A 54 17.95 -4.44 2.79
N TYR A 55 18.03 -3.97 1.55
CA TYR A 55 19.20 -3.25 1.09
C TYR A 55 19.44 -1.96 1.90
N PRO A 56 20.69 -1.49 2.03
CA PRO A 56 20.98 -0.24 2.71
C PRO A 56 20.47 0.96 1.89
N SER A 57 19.89 1.95 2.57
CA SER A 57 19.57 3.27 2.01
C SER A 57 19.48 4.28 3.16
N TRP A 58 19.98 5.49 2.92
CA TRP A 58 19.86 6.60 3.86
C TRP A 58 18.40 6.94 4.22
N ARG A 59 17.45 6.75 3.27
CA ARG A 59 16.00 6.95 3.49
C ARG A 59 15.51 6.18 4.72
N PHE A 60 15.93 4.92 4.87
CA PHE A 60 15.52 4.09 5.99
C PHE A 60 16.13 4.56 7.32
N GLY A 61 17.35 5.09 7.29
CA GLY A 61 17.98 5.71 8.47
C GLY A 61 17.19 6.94 8.95
N MET A 62 16.75 7.79 8.02
CA MET A 62 15.87 8.93 8.36
C MET A 62 14.52 8.49 8.91
N ASP A 63 13.92 7.45 8.32
CA ASP A 63 12.64 6.92 8.79
C ASP A 63 12.78 6.34 10.20
N PHE A 64 13.89 5.64 10.49
CA PHE A 64 14.20 5.17 11.84
C PHE A 64 14.31 6.33 12.84
N GLU A 65 15.09 7.37 12.52
CA GLU A 65 15.24 8.57 13.37
C GLU A 65 13.90 9.25 13.64
N ARG A 66 13.02 9.33 12.63
CA ARG A 66 11.67 9.89 12.79
C ARG A 66 10.83 9.05 13.74
N LEU A 67 10.84 7.73 13.58
CA LEU A 67 10.08 6.79 14.42
C LEU A 67 10.61 6.77 15.87
N GLU A 68 11.93 6.78 16.07
CA GLU A 68 12.54 6.81 17.40
C GLU A 68 12.22 8.10 18.13
N LYS A 69 12.33 9.27 17.47
CA LYS A 69 11.96 10.56 18.06
C LYS A 69 10.47 10.62 18.37
N GLY A 70 9.61 10.19 17.44
CA GLY A 70 8.17 10.12 17.64
C GLY A 70 7.80 9.32 18.88
N ARG A 71 8.46 8.17 19.09
CA ARG A 71 8.29 7.38 20.31
C ARG A 71 8.83 8.07 21.56
N THR A 72 10.06 8.60 21.50
CA THR A 72 10.74 9.23 22.65
C THR A 72 9.95 10.41 23.20
N TYR A 73 9.31 11.18 22.31
CA TYR A 73 8.45 12.30 22.69
C TYR A 73 6.97 11.91 22.92
N GLY A 74 6.63 10.63 22.87
CA GLY A 74 5.26 10.14 23.10
C GLY A 74 4.25 10.50 21.99
N LEU A 75 4.73 10.88 20.81
CA LEU A 75 3.89 11.27 19.65
C LEU A 75 3.35 10.05 18.89
N SER A 76 4.07 8.93 18.90
CA SER A 76 3.69 7.73 18.16
C SER A 76 4.20 6.46 18.84
N LYS A 77 3.36 5.43 18.93
CA LYS A 77 3.72 4.08 19.40
C LYS A 77 3.28 3.07 18.36
N ILE A 78 4.21 2.24 17.90
CA ILE A 78 3.91 1.06 17.08
C ILE A 78 3.55 -0.06 18.05
N TYR A 79 2.31 -0.54 18.00
CA TYR A 79 1.85 -1.64 18.86
C TYR A 79 2.15 -3.00 18.23
N GLU A 80 2.09 -3.06 16.91
CA GLU A 80 2.31 -4.26 16.12
C GLU A 80 3.02 -3.91 14.81
N LEU A 81 3.65 -4.90 14.21
CA LEU A 81 3.93 -4.88 12.78
C LEU A 81 3.66 -6.27 12.20
N VAL A 82 2.78 -6.36 11.21
CA VAL A 82 2.43 -7.62 10.53
C VAL A 82 2.89 -7.64 9.06
N ILE A 83 3.47 -8.76 8.63
CA ILE A 83 3.90 -9.01 7.25
C ILE A 83 2.98 -10.04 6.60
N ASN A 84 2.39 -9.67 5.46
CA ASN A 84 1.68 -10.59 4.59
C ASN A 84 2.64 -11.58 3.90
N ASN A 85 2.87 -12.72 4.55
CA ASN A 85 3.74 -13.78 4.09
C ASN A 85 3.10 -15.15 4.43
N ASP A 86 3.60 -16.23 3.86
CA ASP A 86 3.26 -17.61 4.25
C ASP A 86 4.52 -18.32 4.77
N PRO A 87 4.70 -18.44 6.11
CA PRO A 87 3.79 -18.04 7.18
C PRO A 87 3.73 -16.51 7.37
N THR A 88 2.67 -16.03 8.03
CA THR A 88 2.48 -14.61 8.38
C THR A 88 3.33 -14.29 9.60
N TYR A 89 4.17 -13.25 9.51
CA TYR A 89 5.04 -12.83 10.60
C TYR A 89 4.46 -11.60 11.29
N ALA A 90 4.49 -11.59 12.62
CA ALA A 90 4.04 -10.46 13.42
C ALA A 90 5.02 -10.16 14.56
N TYR A 91 5.35 -8.88 14.72
CA TYR A 91 6.28 -8.41 15.75
C TYR A 91 5.52 -7.75 16.90
N LEU A 92 5.73 -8.32 18.09
CA LEU A 92 5.22 -7.82 19.37
C LEU A 92 6.29 -6.97 20.05
N VAL A 93 5.86 -5.91 20.73
CA VAL A 93 6.78 -5.03 21.47
C VAL A 93 6.88 -5.48 22.92
N ARG A 94 8.09 -5.74 23.42
CA ARG A 94 8.34 -6.25 24.79
C ARG A 94 7.78 -5.35 25.89
N THR A 95 7.74 -4.04 25.66
CA THR A 95 7.26 -3.05 26.63
C THR A 95 5.74 -2.97 26.72
N ASN A 96 5.00 -3.72 25.89
CA ASN A 96 3.55 -3.71 25.94
C ASN A 96 3.03 -4.43 27.19
N THR A 97 1.93 -3.93 27.75
CA THR A 97 1.23 -4.59 28.87
C THR A 97 0.62 -5.92 28.42
N ASP A 98 0.29 -6.80 29.36
CA ASP A 98 -0.34 -8.10 29.01
C ASP A 98 -1.62 -7.92 28.18
N MET A 99 -2.42 -6.91 28.52
CA MET A 99 -3.65 -6.60 27.78
C MET A 99 -3.32 -6.10 26.37
N GLU A 100 -2.35 -5.20 26.22
CA GLU A 100 -1.88 -4.76 24.90
C GLU A 100 -1.38 -5.93 24.06
N GLN A 101 -0.66 -6.89 24.65
CA GLN A 101 -0.21 -8.11 23.94
C GLN A 101 -1.39 -8.94 23.43
N LYS A 102 -2.39 -9.19 24.28
CA LYS A 102 -3.62 -9.93 23.90
C LYS A 102 -4.38 -9.22 22.77
N LEU A 103 -4.54 -7.90 22.87
CA LEU A 103 -5.20 -7.09 21.86
C LEU A 103 -4.46 -7.15 20.52
N VAL A 104 -3.14 -6.96 20.53
CA VAL A 104 -2.32 -7.05 19.33
C VAL A 104 -2.40 -8.45 18.71
N MET A 105 -2.28 -9.52 19.50
CA MET A 105 -2.39 -10.88 18.97
C MET A 105 -3.73 -11.13 18.28
N ALA A 106 -4.84 -10.75 18.92
CA ALA A 106 -6.17 -10.89 18.34
C ALA A 106 -6.35 -10.04 17.06
N HIS A 107 -5.75 -8.84 17.05
CA HIS A 107 -5.76 -7.95 15.89
C HIS A 107 -4.97 -8.54 14.70
N VAL A 108 -3.79 -9.09 14.96
CA VAL A 108 -2.95 -9.74 13.95
C VAL A 108 -3.67 -10.92 13.29
N PHE A 109 -4.45 -11.72 14.02
CA PHE A 109 -5.25 -12.78 13.39
C PHE A 109 -6.31 -12.24 12.43
N GLY A 110 -6.91 -11.10 12.75
CA GLY A 110 -7.80 -10.40 11.82
C GLY A 110 -7.06 -9.94 10.56
N HIS A 111 -5.88 -9.34 10.68
CA HIS A 111 -5.06 -9.00 9.51
C HIS A 111 -4.66 -10.22 8.67
N ALA A 112 -4.20 -11.29 9.33
CA ALA A 112 -3.77 -12.51 8.64
C ALA A 112 -4.90 -13.13 7.82
N ASP A 113 -6.12 -13.11 8.34
CA ASP A 113 -7.33 -13.52 7.63
C ASP A 113 -7.63 -12.57 6.45
N PHE A 114 -7.55 -11.25 6.67
CA PHE A 114 -7.75 -10.25 5.62
C PHE A 114 -6.78 -10.45 4.44
N PHE A 115 -5.48 -10.57 4.72
CA PHE A 115 -4.42 -10.73 3.71
C PHE A 115 -4.55 -12.01 2.88
N ARG A 116 -5.11 -13.07 3.46
CA ARG A 116 -5.28 -14.33 2.76
C ARG A 116 -6.44 -14.30 1.77
N HIS A 117 -7.48 -13.52 2.05
CA HIS A 117 -8.74 -13.64 1.35
C HIS A 117 -9.19 -12.39 0.59
N ASN A 118 -8.67 -11.21 0.89
CA ASN A 118 -8.97 -10.02 0.10
C ASN A 118 -8.34 -10.13 -1.29
N LEU A 119 -9.13 -9.83 -2.33
CA LEU A 119 -8.74 -9.99 -3.72
C LEU A 119 -7.48 -9.19 -4.10
N TRP A 120 -7.25 -8.03 -3.48
CA TRP A 120 -6.11 -7.16 -3.76
C TRP A 120 -4.78 -7.75 -3.31
N PHE A 121 -4.79 -8.67 -2.34
CA PHE A 121 -3.61 -9.41 -1.90
C PHE A 121 -3.37 -10.66 -2.75
N ALA A 122 -4.30 -11.11 -3.59
CA ALA A 122 -4.10 -12.28 -4.44
C ALA A 122 -2.83 -12.24 -5.33
N PRO A 123 -2.40 -11.09 -5.92
CA PRO A 123 -1.18 -11.00 -6.71
C PRO A 123 0.11 -10.84 -5.88
N THR A 124 0.05 -10.61 -4.57
CA THR A 124 1.25 -10.30 -3.77
C THR A 124 2.17 -11.51 -3.61
N GLU A 125 3.48 -11.26 -3.56
CA GLU A 125 4.45 -12.28 -3.19
C GLU A 125 4.21 -12.80 -1.76
N ARG A 126 4.28 -14.12 -1.57
CA ARG A 126 4.04 -14.79 -0.28
C ARG A 126 5.31 -15.25 0.43
N ASN A 127 6.47 -15.14 -0.22
CA ASN A 127 7.80 -15.30 0.35
C ASN A 127 8.63 -14.00 0.19
N MET A 128 8.06 -12.89 0.66
CA MET A 128 8.67 -11.57 0.46
C MET A 128 9.94 -11.40 1.31
N LEU A 129 10.06 -12.11 2.44
CA LEU A 129 11.27 -12.11 3.27
C LEU A 129 12.51 -12.55 2.47
N ASP A 130 12.42 -13.70 1.78
CA ASP A 130 13.51 -14.19 0.95
C ASP A 130 13.74 -13.30 -0.28
N ARG A 131 12.67 -12.73 -0.85
CA ARG A 131 12.81 -11.77 -1.96
C ARG A 131 13.57 -10.52 -1.54
N MET A 132 13.25 -9.93 -0.39
CA MET A 132 13.94 -8.75 0.13
C MET A 132 15.42 -9.06 0.42
N ALA A 133 15.73 -10.25 0.97
CA ALA A 133 17.11 -10.68 1.16
C ALA A 133 17.86 -10.88 -0.18
N SER A 134 17.17 -11.42 -1.19
CA SER A 134 17.71 -11.55 -2.55
C SER A 134 17.96 -10.18 -3.19
N HIS A 135 17.05 -9.22 -3.00
CA HIS A 135 17.22 -7.84 -3.45
C HIS A 135 18.45 -7.19 -2.79
N GLY A 136 18.61 -7.37 -1.47
CA GLY A 136 19.80 -6.94 -0.73
C GLY A 136 21.09 -7.49 -1.34
N THR A 137 21.14 -8.80 -1.60
CA THR A 137 22.32 -9.46 -2.21
C THR A 137 22.63 -8.92 -3.61
N ARG A 138 21.61 -8.68 -4.44
CA ARG A 138 21.78 -8.10 -5.78
C ARG A 138 22.33 -6.67 -5.72
N LEU A 139 21.83 -5.86 -4.79
CA LEU A 139 22.34 -4.51 -4.61
C LEU A 139 23.78 -4.51 -4.09
N SER A 140 24.10 -5.37 -3.11
CA SER A 140 25.48 -5.52 -2.61
C SER A 140 26.45 -5.87 -3.72
N ARG A 141 26.08 -6.79 -4.63
CA ARG A 141 26.92 -7.09 -5.80
C ARG A 141 27.11 -5.86 -6.71
N ALA A 142 26.04 -5.09 -6.95
CA ALA A 142 26.17 -3.85 -7.74
C ALA A 142 27.09 -2.84 -7.05
N ILE A 143 27.05 -2.73 -5.72
CA ILE A 143 27.94 -1.88 -4.92
C ILE A 143 29.40 -2.34 -5.07
N ASP A 144 29.68 -3.63 -4.97
CA ASP A 144 31.02 -4.18 -5.15
C ASP A 144 31.59 -3.92 -6.55
N GLU A 145 30.74 -3.96 -7.58
CA GLU A 145 31.13 -3.77 -8.98
C GLU A 145 31.22 -2.29 -9.42
N ARG A 146 30.38 -1.41 -8.87
CA ARG A 146 30.19 -0.01 -9.36
C ARG A 146 30.55 1.07 -8.33
N GLY A 147 30.80 0.69 -7.09
CA GLY A 147 31.01 1.59 -5.96
C GLY A 147 29.70 2.01 -5.29
N ALA A 148 29.77 2.25 -3.98
CA ALA A 148 28.61 2.57 -3.14
C ALA A 148 27.89 3.85 -3.60
N ASP A 149 28.62 4.95 -3.76
CA ASP A 149 28.05 6.26 -4.12
C ASP A 149 27.24 6.21 -5.43
N THR A 150 27.76 5.52 -6.45
CA THR A 150 27.10 5.37 -7.76
C THR A 150 25.76 4.64 -7.62
N VAL A 151 25.75 3.55 -6.86
CA VAL A 151 24.56 2.72 -6.66
C VAL A 151 23.55 3.44 -5.76
N GLU A 152 24.01 4.12 -4.70
CA GLU A 152 23.15 4.89 -3.79
C GLU A 152 22.44 6.02 -4.52
N ILE A 153 23.16 6.82 -5.32
CA ILE A 153 22.56 7.89 -6.14
C ILE A 153 21.48 7.36 -7.07
N PHE A 154 21.69 6.19 -7.68
CA PHE A 154 20.69 5.58 -8.55
C PHE A 154 19.53 4.97 -7.77
N LEU A 155 19.79 4.32 -6.64
CA LEU A 155 18.78 3.76 -5.77
C LEU A 155 17.85 4.86 -5.22
N ASP A 156 18.39 6.00 -4.82
CA ASP A 156 17.60 7.13 -4.33
C ASP A 156 16.68 7.68 -5.44
N ARG A 157 17.19 7.77 -6.68
CA ARG A 157 16.37 8.09 -7.85
C ARG A 157 15.24 7.08 -8.00
N ALA A 158 15.55 5.79 -7.97
CA ALA A 158 14.56 4.72 -8.11
C ALA A 158 13.48 4.78 -7.02
N LEU A 159 13.89 4.93 -5.75
CA LEU A 159 13.01 5.02 -4.59
C LEU A 159 12.10 6.26 -4.62
N SER A 160 12.53 7.36 -5.26
CA SER A 160 11.70 8.56 -5.43
C SER A 160 10.53 8.35 -6.41
N LEU A 161 10.55 7.27 -7.19
CA LEU A 161 9.55 6.93 -8.20
C LEU A 161 8.66 5.75 -7.77
N ASP A 162 8.76 5.28 -6.51
CA ASP A 162 8.04 4.12 -5.99
C ASP A 162 6.50 4.28 -6.03
N ASN A 163 6.01 5.52 -6.15
CA ASN A 163 4.60 5.88 -6.29
C ASN A 163 4.12 6.07 -7.74
N LEU A 164 5.01 6.00 -8.73
CA LEU A 164 4.66 6.14 -10.16
C LEU A 164 4.37 4.76 -10.80
N VAL A 165 3.53 3.98 -10.12
CA VAL A 165 3.08 2.66 -10.54
C VAL A 165 1.56 2.63 -10.62
N ASP A 166 1.01 1.82 -11.53
CA ASP A 166 -0.44 1.60 -11.60
C ASP A 166 -0.90 0.63 -10.49
N PRO A 167 -1.68 1.09 -9.48
CA PRO A 167 -2.11 0.26 -8.37
C PRO A 167 -3.07 -0.86 -8.76
N PHE A 168 -3.76 -0.75 -9.90
CA PHE A 168 -4.72 -1.75 -10.38
C PHE A 168 -4.06 -2.82 -11.26
N LEU A 169 -2.90 -2.52 -11.85
CA LEU A 169 -2.22 -3.40 -12.82
C LEU A 169 -1.95 -4.81 -12.28
N PRO A 170 -1.39 -5.01 -11.07
CA PRO A 170 -1.10 -6.37 -10.57
C PRO A 170 -2.35 -7.24 -10.46
N LEU A 171 -3.45 -6.66 -9.98
CA LEU A 171 -4.72 -7.37 -9.85
C LEU A 171 -5.34 -7.66 -11.22
N ALA A 172 -5.33 -6.69 -12.13
CA ALA A 172 -5.83 -6.87 -13.49
C ALA A 172 -5.08 -7.99 -14.23
N GLU A 173 -3.76 -8.05 -14.13
CA GLU A 173 -2.95 -9.11 -14.73
C GLU A 173 -3.20 -10.47 -14.07
N HIS A 174 -3.32 -10.53 -12.73
CA HIS A 174 -3.68 -11.75 -12.03
C HIS A 174 -5.03 -12.31 -12.48
N LEU A 175 -6.06 -11.45 -12.60
CA LEU A 175 -7.39 -11.86 -13.06
C LEU A 175 -7.38 -12.31 -14.53
N ARG A 176 -6.65 -11.60 -15.40
CA ARG A 176 -6.46 -11.99 -16.82
C ARG A 176 -5.79 -13.37 -16.92
N ARG A 177 -4.74 -13.62 -16.13
CA ARG A 177 -4.06 -14.92 -16.09
C ARG A 177 -5.00 -16.04 -15.65
N ARG A 178 -5.72 -15.86 -14.53
CA ARG A 178 -6.69 -16.84 -14.04
C ARG A 178 -7.81 -17.12 -15.04
N LYS A 179 -8.29 -16.10 -15.75
CA LYS A 179 -9.27 -16.28 -16.83
C LYS A 179 -8.72 -17.16 -17.96
N ARG A 180 -7.48 -16.91 -18.41
CA ARG A 180 -6.82 -17.74 -19.45
C ARG A 180 -6.59 -19.19 -19.00
N GLU A 181 -6.31 -19.42 -17.72
CA GLU A 181 -6.12 -20.77 -17.17
C GLU A 181 -7.43 -21.56 -17.04
N THR A 182 -8.54 -20.87 -16.81
CA THR A 182 -9.88 -21.50 -16.65
C THR A 182 -10.60 -21.70 -17.97
N GLU A 183 -10.26 -20.93 -19.01
CA GLU A 183 -10.79 -21.13 -20.36
C GLU A 183 -10.27 -22.45 -20.95
N PRO A 184 -11.15 -23.33 -21.45
CA PRO A 184 -10.73 -24.59 -22.02
C PRO A 184 -9.86 -24.34 -23.25
N ALA A 185 -8.61 -24.80 -23.20
CA ALA A 185 -7.68 -24.69 -24.32
C ALA A 185 -8.31 -25.28 -25.60
N SER A 186 -8.23 -24.53 -26.69
CA SER A 186 -8.71 -24.98 -28.00
C SER A 186 -8.00 -26.27 -28.42
N HIS A 187 -8.58 -27.01 -29.37
CA HIS A 187 -7.92 -28.20 -29.93
C HIS A 187 -6.53 -27.86 -30.50
N ALA A 188 -6.40 -26.71 -31.17
CA ALA A 188 -5.13 -26.25 -31.74
C ALA A 188 -4.08 -25.94 -30.67
N GLU A 189 -4.48 -25.28 -29.57
CA GLU A 189 -3.57 -24.99 -28.45
C GLU A 189 -3.13 -26.26 -27.73
N ARG A 190 -4.03 -27.24 -27.56
CA ARG A 190 -3.68 -28.56 -27.01
C ARG A 190 -2.71 -29.32 -27.91
N ALA A 191 -2.96 -29.35 -29.22
CA ALA A 191 -2.05 -29.99 -30.17
C ALA A 191 -0.67 -29.32 -30.18
N ARG A 192 -0.63 -27.98 -30.11
CA ARG A 192 0.61 -27.21 -30.03
C ARG A 192 1.37 -27.47 -28.72
N ARG A 193 0.70 -27.45 -27.56
CA ARG A 193 1.32 -27.76 -26.25
C ARG A 193 1.86 -29.18 -26.22
N ASN A 194 1.13 -30.15 -26.76
CA ASN A 194 1.59 -31.54 -26.84
C ASN A 194 2.86 -31.65 -27.71
N LEU A 195 2.87 -30.98 -28.87
CA LEU A 195 4.04 -30.95 -29.76
C LEU A 195 5.24 -30.27 -29.10
N GLU A 196 5.06 -29.11 -28.46
CA GLU A 196 6.11 -28.40 -27.71
C GLU A 196 6.69 -29.27 -26.57
N ALA A 197 5.84 -29.99 -25.84
CA ALA A 197 6.27 -30.90 -24.78
C ALA A 197 7.05 -32.13 -25.29
N LEU A 198 6.76 -32.58 -26.53
CA LEU A 198 7.51 -33.65 -27.21
C LEU A 198 8.88 -33.17 -27.72
N ILE A 199 9.00 -31.90 -28.10
CA ILE A 199 10.23 -31.30 -28.65
C ILE A 199 11.19 -30.88 -27.53
N ASP A 200 10.68 -30.27 -26.45
CA ASP A 200 11.49 -29.86 -25.30
C ASP A 200 10.74 -30.11 -23.98
N PRO A 201 10.99 -31.25 -23.31
CA PRO A 201 10.42 -31.56 -22.00
C PRO A 201 10.78 -30.52 -20.92
N ARG A 202 11.88 -29.76 -21.09
CA ARG A 202 12.30 -28.73 -20.13
C ARG A 202 11.55 -27.41 -20.31
N SER A 203 10.95 -27.18 -21.49
CA SER A 203 10.11 -26.00 -21.75
C SER A 203 8.83 -26.01 -20.90
N ALA A 204 8.26 -27.19 -20.68
CA ALA A 204 7.10 -27.38 -19.80
C ALA A 204 7.41 -27.02 -18.34
N ALA A 205 8.65 -27.25 -17.88
CA ALA A 205 9.09 -26.85 -16.54
C ALA A 205 9.32 -25.33 -16.42
N LYS A 206 9.74 -24.64 -17.49
CA LYS A 206 9.84 -23.17 -17.54
C LYS A 206 8.48 -22.47 -17.53
N GLN A 207 7.44 -23.08 -18.09
CA GLN A 207 6.08 -22.53 -18.06
C GLN A 207 5.47 -22.46 -16.64
N ALA A 208 6.06 -23.16 -15.66
CA ALA A 208 5.63 -23.11 -14.26
C ALA A 208 6.17 -21.87 -13.52
N GLU A 209 7.20 -21.19 -14.02
CA GLU A 209 7.64 -19.92 -13.46
C GLU A 209 6.70 -18.80 -13.92
N PRO A 210 6.16 -17.98 -13.00
CA PRO A 210 5.31 -16.88 -13.39
C PRO A 210 6.11 -15.94 -14.30
N GLU A 211 5.62 -15.72 -15.52
CA GLU A 211 6.20 -14.72 -16.41
C GLU A 211 6.28 -13.38 -15.65
N PRO A 212 7.41 -12.65 -15.76
CA PRO A 212 7.51 -11.34 -15.14
C PRO A 212 6.34 -10.47 -15.60
N LEU A 213 5.87 -9.56 -14.71
CA LEU A 213 4.91 -8.49 -15.01
C LEU A 213 5.53 -7.57 -16.09
N SER A 214 5.52 -8.07 -17.32
CA SER A 214 6.22 -7.58 -18.51
C SER A 214 5.21 -7.61 -19.66
N GLY A 215 3.96 -7.24 -19.40
CA GLY A 215 3.09 -6.81 -20.49
C GLY A 215 3.80 -5.66 -21.20
N ALA A 216 3.91 -5.73 -22.52
CA ALA A 216 4.43 -4.63 -23.33
C ALA A 216 3.72 -3.35 -22.89
N VAL A 217 4.47 -2.37 -22.38
CA VAL A 217 3.87 -1.16 -21.85
C VAL A 217 3.29 -0.36 -23.01
N THR A 218 1.96 -0.36 -23.12
CA THR A 218 1.22 0.42 -24.12
C THR A 218 0.91 1.80 -23.56
N LEU A 219 1.11 2.84 -24.36
CA LEU A 219 0.69 4.19 -24.01
C LEU A 219 -0.79 4.42 -24.35
N PRO A 220 -1.52 5.22 -23.56
CA PRO A 220 -1.07 5.83 -22.31
C PRO A 220 -1.00 4.82 -21.15
N THR A 221 -0.18 5.08 -20.13
CA THR A 221 0.02 4.19 -18.97
C THR A 221 0.20 4.97 -17.67
N PHE A 222 -0.32 4.43 -16.55
CA PHE A 222 -0.02 4.93 -15.21
C PHE A 222 1.21 4.27 -14.58
N ASP A 223 1.70 3.16 -15.16
CA ASP A 223 2.89 2.47 -14.68
C ASP A 223 4.16 3.06 -15.33
N VAL A 224 4.46 4.30 -14.95
CA VAL A 224 5.64 5.05 -15.46
C VAL A 224 6.93 4.33 -15.09
N LEU A 225 7.01 3.76 -13.88
CA LEU A 225 8.18 3.00 -13.44
C LEU A 225 8.38 1.74 -14.31
N GLY A 226 7.30 1.03 -14.65
CA GLY A 226 7.33 -0.07 -15.61
C GLY A 226 7.75 0.35 -17.01
N PHE A 227 7.26 1.50 -17.49
CA PHE A 227 7.69 2.07 -18.78
C PHE A 227 9.20 2.34 -18.80
N LEU A 228 9.73 3.01 -17.77
CA LEU A 228 11.17 3.31 -17.66
C LEU A 228 11.99 2.02 -17.61
N LEU A 229 11.54 1.01 -16.88
CA LEU A 229 12.21 -0.29 -16.80
C LEU A 229 12.37 -0.96 -18.18
N GLU A 230 11.36 -0.84 -19.03
CA GLU A 230 11.33 -1.44 -20.38
C GLU A 230 12.08 -0.60 -21.42
N LYS A 231 11.84 0.71 -21.45
CA LYS A 231 12.25 1.59 -22.56
C LYS A 231 13.45 2.47 -22.25
N ALA A 232 13.73 2.78 -20.99
CA ALA A 232 14.83 3.71 -20.66
C ALA A 232 16.20 3.08 -20.99
N PRO A 233 17.18 3.90 -21.39
CA PRO A 233 18.53 3.45 -21.75
C PRO A 233 19.37 3.10 -20.51
N LEU A 234 18.97 2.03 -19.81
CA LEU A 234 19.54 1.58 -18.55
C LEU A 234 20.63 0.52 -18.72
N GLU A 235 21.66 0.61 -17.89
CA GLU A 235 22.57 -0.49 -17.66
C GLU A 235 21.85 -1.68 -17.00
N ARG A 236 22.47 -2.86 -17.06
CA ARG A 236 21.88 -4.08 -16.50
C ARG A 236 21.57 -3.93 -15.00
N TRP A 237 22.50 -3.38 -14.23
CA TRP A 237 22.34 -3.22 -12.78
C TRP A 237 21.30 -2.14 -12.43
N GLU A 238 21.25 -1.04 -13.18
CA GLU A 238 20.22 0.01 -13.04
C GLU A 238 18.82 -0.58 -13.28
N ARG A 239 18.67 -1.40 -14.32
CA ARG A 239 17.42 -2.11 -14.62
C ARG A 239 17.04 -3.08 -13.48
N ASP A 240 18.02 -3.78 -12.91
CA ASP A 240 17.76 -4.67 -11.77
C ASP A 240 17.31 -3.88 -10.54
N VAL A 241 17.88 -2.70 -10.26
CA VAL A 241 17.44 -1.80 -9.17
C VAL A 241 16.00 -1.32 -9.37
N LEU A 242 15.66 -0.79 -10.55
CA LEU A 242 14.27 -0.37 -10.84
C LEU A 242 13.30 -1.55 -10.72
N ARG A 243 13.69 -2.75 -11.14
CA ARG A 243 12.85 -3.95 -11.03
C ARG A 243 12.58 -4.29 -9.56
N MET A 244 13.59 -4.20 -8.70
CA MET A 244 13.45 -4.45 -7.26
C MET A 244 12.49 -3.42 -6.65
N VAL A 245 12.70 -2.12 -6.91
CA VAL A 245 11.82 -1.06 -6.38
C VAL A 245 10.38 -1.21 -6.86
N ARG A 246 10.14 -1.49 -8.15
CA ARG A 246 8.79 -1.72 -8.68
C ARG A 246 8.12 -2.94 -8.04
N ALA A 247 8.85 -4.03 -7.83
CA ALA A 247 8.32 -5.22 -7.17
C ALA A 247 7.94 -4.95 -5.71
N GLU A 248 8.75 -4.18 -4.98
CA GLU A 248 8.45 -3.78 -3.60
C GLU A 248 7.27 -2.80 -3.54
N ALA A 249 7.19 -1.82 -4.44
CA ALA A 249 6.05 -0.91 -4.54
C ALA A 249 4.73 -1.66 -4.71
N TYR A 250 4.69 -2.67 -5.59
CA TYR A 250 3.49 -3.51 -5.77
C TYR A 250 3.19 -4.43 -4.59
N TYR A 251 4.20 -4.86 -3.84
CA TYR A 251 3.97 -5.64 -2.62
C TYR A 251 3.23 -4.82 -1.55
N PHE A 252 3.54 -3.53 -1.42
CA PHE A 252 2.93 -2.63 -0.42
C PHE A 252 1.63 -1.95 -0.90
N MET A 253 1.31 -2.05 -2.18
CA MET A 253 0.16 -1.33 -2.75
C MET A 253 -1.18 -1.79 -2.16
N PRO A 254 -1.47 -3.09 -2.00
CA PRO A 254 -2.74 -3.53 -1.42
C PRO A 254 -2.99 -2.96 -0.01
N GLN A 255 -1.97 -2.91 0.85
CA GLN A 255 -2.06 -2.33 2.19
C GLN A 255 -2.45 -0.85 2.16
N ARG A 256 -2.03 -0.11 1.12
CA ARG A 256 -2.46 1.28 0.89
C ARG A 256 -3.90 1.34 0.37
N MET A 257 -4.27 0.48 -0.58
CA MET A 257 -5.59 0.47 -1.22
C MET A 257 -6.71 -0.04 -0.31
N THR A 258 -6.38 -0.81 0.74
CA THR A 258 -7.36 -1.44 1.64
C THR A 258 -7.09 -1.10 3.11
N LYS A 259 -6.48 0.06 3.40
CA LYS A 259 -6.06 0.43 4.75
C LYS A 259 -7.24 0.46 5.72
N ILE A 260 -8.30 1.19 5.40
CA ILE A 260 -9.49 1.34 6.25
C ILE A 260 -10.17 -0.01 6.44
N MET A 261 -10.33 -0.78 5.37
CA MET A 261 -10.91 -2.11 5.44
C MET A 261 -10.09 -3.08 6.29
N ASN A 262 -8.77 -3.08 6.13
CA ASN A 262 -7.87 -3.99 6.83
C ASN A 262 -7.82 -3.67 8.34
N GLU A 263 -7.58 -2.41 8.70
CA GLU A 263 -7.59 -1.98 10.11
C GLU A 263 -8.98 -2.16 10.74
N GLY A 264 -10.03 -1.88 9.98
CA GLY A 264 -11.42 -2.09 10.40
C GLY A 264 -11.75 -3.56 10.66
N TRP A 265 -11.32 -4.46 9.77
CA TRP A 265 -11.56 -5.90 9.90
C TRP A 265 -10.83 -6.47 11.12
N ALA A 266 -9.55 -6.11 11.27
CA ALA A 266 -8.76 -6.52 12.42
C ALA A 266 -9.32 -5.96 13.73
N SER A 267 -9.85 -4.72 13.73
CA SER A 267 -10.51 -4.13 14.89
C SER A 267 -11.88 -4.73 15.17
N PHE A 268 -12.66 -5.08 14.15
CA PHE A 268 -13.94 -5.76 14.32
C PHE A 268 -13.74 -7.11 15.01
N TRP A 269 -12.77 -7.90 14.52
CA TRP A 269 -12.52 -9.23 15.06
C TRP A 269 -11.76 -9.23 16.38
N HIS A 270 -10.79 -8.33 16.61
CA HIS A 270 -10.10 -8.33 17.90
C HIS A 270 -11.05 -8.10 19.07
N SER A 271 -12.13 -7.33 18.85
CA SER A 271 -13.08 -6.95 19.87
C SER A 271 -13.93 -8.16 20.22
N ARG A 272 -14.39 -8.88 19.19
CA ARG A 272 -15.18 -10.12 19.35
C ARG A 272 -14.37 -11.26 19.93
N ILE A 273 -13.18 -11.51 19.39
CA ILE A 273 -12.30 -12.58 19.86
C ILE A 273 -12.00 -12.39 21.35
N LEU A 274 -11.61 -11.17 21.74
CA LEU A 274 -11.29 -10.88 23.13
C LEU A 274 -12.51 -11.02 24.04
N THR A 275 -13.65 -10.43 23.66
CA THR A 275 -14.87 -10.47 24.48
C THR A 275 -15.60 -11.81 24.49
N SER A 276 -15.20 -12.78 23.65
CA SER A 276 -15.83 -14.10 23.54
C SER A 276 -15.07 -15.20 24.29
N GLY A 277 -14.55 -14.88 25.48
CA GLY A 277 -13.96 -15.86 26.41
C GLY A 277 -12.43 -15.89 26.48
N VAL A 278 -11.74 -14.97 25.80
CA VAL A 278 -10.29 -14.77 26.00
C VAL A 278 -10.04 -13.89 27.22
N LEU A 279 -10.79 -12.79 27.37
CA LEU A 279 -10.66 -11.87 28.51
C LEU A 279 -11.23 -12.47 29.79
N ALA A 280 -10.52 -12.27 30.90
CA ALA A 280 -11.09 -12.39 32.22
C ALA A 280 -11.97 -11.18 32.56
N GLU A 281 -12.93 -11.35 33.47
CA GLU A 281 -13.84 -10.28 33.90
C GLU A 281 -13.09 -9.04 34.42
N SER A 282 -11.94 -9.23 35.06
CA SER A 282 -11.09 -8.14 35.56
C SER A 282 -10.38 -7.35 34.46
N GLU A 283 -10.28 -7.89 33.24
CA GLU A 283 -9.52 -7.28 32.14
C GLU A 283 -10.40 -6.38 31.24
N ILE A 284 -11.72 -6.33 31.48
CA ILE A 284 -12.67 -5.61 30.61
C ILE A 284 -12.38 -4.11 30.56
N VAL A 285 -12.06 -3.49 31.70
CA VAL A 285 -11.77 -2.04 31.77
C VAL A 285 -10.44 -1.74 31.09
N ASP A 286 -9.41 -2.56 31.34
CA ASP A 286 -8.09 -2.41 30.70
C ASP A 286 -8.19 -2.58 29.18
N PHE A 287 -9.03 -3.52 28.72
CA PHE A 287 -9.33 -3.70 27.31
C PHE A 287 -10.03 -2.47 26.73
N ALA A 288 -11.05 -1.94 27.40
CA ALA A 288 -11.78 -0.76 26.94
C ALA A 288 -10.87 0.46 26.80
N ASP A 289 -9.96 0.68 27.75
CA ASP A 289 -8.97 1.75 27.71
C ASP A 289 -8.02 1.57 26.51
N CYS A 290 -7.42 0.38 26.36
CA CYS A 290 -6.53 0.06 25.22
C CYS A 290 -7.23 0.21 23.86
N HIS A 291 -8.45 -0.32 23.72
CA HIS A 291 -9.23 -0.26 22.48
C HIS A 291 -9.65 1.17 22.13
N SER A 292 -10.05 1.97 23.14
CA SER A 292 -10.41 3.37 22.94
C SER A 292 -9.22 4.22 22.50
N GLY A 293 -8.02 3.93 23.02
CA GLY A 293 -6.79 4.58 22.59
C GLY A 293 -6.45 4.34 21.11
N ALA A 294 -6.63 3.11 20.63
CA ALA A 294 -6.39 2.76 19.23
C ALA A 294 -7.45 3.37 18.26
N THR A 295 -8.69 3.53 18.73
CA THR A 295 -9.81 4.05 17.95
C THR A 295 -10.07 5.55 18.17
N ALA A 296 -9.26 6.21 18.99
CA ALA A 296 -9.39 7.64 19.30
C ALA A 296 -9.23 8.49 18.04
N THR A 297 -10.11 9.49 17.87
CA THR A 297 -10.10 10.37 16.69
C THR A 297 -9.81 11.80 17.13
N ALA A 298 -8.75 12.40 16.60
CA ALA A 298 -8.50 13.83 16.79
C ALA A 298 -9.49 14.66 15.94
N SER A 299 -9.93 15.81 16.46
CA SER A 299 -10.88 16.68 15.75
C SER A 299 -10.38 17.05 14.36
N GLY A 300 -11.16 16.75 13.32
CA GLY A 300 -10.83 17.04 11.92
C GLY A 300 -9.90 16.02 11.23
N GLN A 301 -9.53 14.91 11.89
CA GLN A 301 -8.79 13.81 11.28
C GLN A 301 -9.66 12.57 11.17
N LEU A 302 -9.50 11.82 10.09
CA LEU A 302 -10.12 10.50 9.94
C LEU A 302 -9.20 9.46 10.56
N ASN A 303 -9.71 8.69 11.54
CA ASN A 303 -9.02 7.51 12.04
C ASN A 303 -9.49 6.26 11.26
N PRO A 304 -8.62 5.60 10.46
CA PRO A 304 -8.98 4.41 9.71
C PRO A 304 -9.53 3.25 10.55
N TYR A 305 -9.02 3.08 11.78
CA TYR A 305 -9.48 2.06 12.73
C TYR A 305 -10.95 2.30 13.11
N LYS A 306 -11.26 3.54 13.50
CA LYS A 306 -12.62 3.94 13.88
C LYS A 306 -13.58 3.88 12.71
N LEU A 307 -13.21 4.43 11.55
CA LEU A 307 -14.08 4.39 10.37
C LEU A 307 -14.32 2.94 9.92
N GLY A 308 -13.26 2.14 9.83
CA GLY A 308 -13.35 0.76 9.36
C GLY A 308 -14.19 -0.14 10.27
N ILE A 309 -13.99 -0.09 11.60
CA ILE A 309 -14.77 -0.93 12.53
C ILE A 309 -16.26 -0.58 12.50
N GLU A 310 -16.60 0.72 12.43
CA GLU A 310 -17.99 1.16 12.39
C GLU A 310 -18.65 0.81 11.05
N LEU A 311 -17.91 0.84 9.94
CA LEU A 311 -18.42 0.36 8.65
C LEU A 311 -18.77 -1.13 8.70
N TYR A 312 -17.92 -1.98 9.30
CA TYR A 312 -18.26 -3.40 9.46
C TYR A 312 -19.43 -3.64 10.41
N ARG A 313 -19.56 -2.87 11.49
CA ARG A 313 -20.73 -2.92 12.39
C ARG A 313 -22.00 -2.53 11.66
N HIS A 314 -21.98 -1.42 10.94
CA HIS A 314 -23.10 -0.97 10.10
C HIS A 314 -23.47 -2.02 9.06
N ALA A 315 -22.49 -2.58 8.35
CA ALA A 315 -22.72 -3.65 7.39
C ALA A 315 -23.38 -4.88 8.04
N GLU A 316 -22.97 -5.26 9.25
CA GLU A 316 -23.57 -6.37 9.98
C GLU A 316 -25.03 -6.08 10.36
N GLU A 317 -25.30 -4.87 10.87
CA GLU A 317 -26.66 -4.43 11.24
C GLU A 317 -27.61 -4.41 10.04
N GLN A 318 -27.11 -4.05 8.86
CA GLN A 318 -27.85 -4.07 7.60
C GLN A 318 -27.96 -5.48 6.97
N GLY A 319 -27.34 -6.50 7.58
CA GLY A 319 -27.44 -7.90 7.15
C GLY A 319 -26.54 -8.27 5.95
N TYR A 320 -25.46 -7.52 5.71
CA TYR A 320 -24.49 -7.87 4.68
C TYR A 320 -23.68 -9.12 5.04
N ASP A 321 -23.23 -9.86 4.02
CA ASP A 321 -22.20 -10.88 4.18
C ASP A 321 -20.82 -10.23 4.32
N LEU A 322 -20.35 -10.12 5.56
CA LEU A 322 -19.08 -9.48 5.89
C LEU A 322 -17.88 -10.18 5.23
N PHE A 323 -17.90 -11.50 5.09
CA PHE A 323 -16.79 -12.25 4.47
C PHE A 323 -16.72 -11.99 2.96
N ARG A 324 -17.88 -11.78 2.31
CA ARG A 324 -17.96 -11.35 0.92
C ARG A 324 -17.46 -9.93 0.74
N LEU A 325 -17.86 -9.00 1.62
CA LEU A 325 -17.37 -7.62 1.60
C LEU A 325 -15.85 -7.56 1.72
N ARG A 326 -15.29 -8.21 2.75
CA ARG A 326 -13.85 -8.37 2.98
C ARG A 326 -13.13 -8.89 1.74
N ARG A 327 -13.72 -9.87 1.04
CA ARG A 327 -13.08 -10.51 -0.12
C ARG A 327 -13.02 -9.59 -1.34
N ALA A 328 -14.06 -8.83 -1.62
CA ALA A 328 -14.27 -8.19 -2.93
C ALA A 328 -13.83 -6.71 -2.99
N HIS A 329 -13.96 -5.97 -1.89
CA HIS A 329 -13.79 -4.52 -1.92
C HIS A 329 -12.35 -4.07 -1.62
N ASN A 330 -12.07 -2.82 -2.01
CA ASN A 330 -11.02 -1.95 -1.47
C ASN A 330 -11.64 -0.79 -0.70
N ASP A 331 -10.84 0.10 -0.12
CA ASP A 331 -11.35 1.21 0.70
C ASP A 331 -12.38 2.07 -0.06
N THR A 332 -12.09 2.44 -1.31
CA THR A 332 -12.99 3.26 -2.13
C THR A 332 -14.33 2.58 -2.36
N SER A 333 -14.34 1.34 -2.86
CA SER A 333 -15.58 0.59 -3.13
C SER A 333 -16.31 0.16 -1.85
N PHE A 334 -15.62 0.01 -0.72
CA PHE A 334 -16.23 -0.32 0.56
C PHE A 334 -16.97 0.88 1.16
N ILE A 335 -16.34 2.06 1.10
CA ILE A 335 -16.98 3.32 1.49
C ILE A 335 -18.13 3.65 0.55
N ASP A 336 -17.96 3.41 -0.75
CA ASP A 336 -19.03 3.64 -1.72
C ASP A 336 -20.24 2.73 -1.47
N GLU A 337 -20.03 1.48 -1.06
CA GLU A 337 -21.13 0.56 -0.74
C GLU A 337 -21.84 0.92 0.58
N LEU A 338 -21.07 1.27 1.62
CA LEU A 338 -21.59 1.28 3.01
C LEU A 338 -21.85 2.66 3.61
N VAL A 339 -21.25 3.73 3.08
CA VAL A 339 -21.55 5.08 3.59
C VAL A 339 -22.88 5.54 3.01
N ASP A 340 -23.88 5.57 3.88
CA ASP A 340 -25.22 6.09 3.64
C ASP A 340 -25.59 7.16 4.70
N GLU A 341 -26.83 7.67 4.62
CA GLU A 341 -27.34 8.69 5.53
C GLU A 341 -27.37 8.22 6.99
N ASP A 342 -27.75 6.97 7.23
CA ASP A 342 -27.87 6.42 8.58
C ASP A 342 -26.50 6.22 9.22
N PHE A 343 -25.52 5.75 8.45
CA PHE A 343 -24.13 5.64 8.86
C PHE A 343 -23.55 7.00 9.23
N ALA A 344 -23.71 8.00 8.35
CA ALA A 344 -23.18 9.35 8.56
C ALA A 344 -23.82 10.03 9.79
N ARG A 345 -25.13 9.85 9.99
CA ARG A 345 -25.85 10.36 11.15
C ARG A 345 -25.39 9.71 12.45
N THR A 346 -25.29 8.38 12.48
CA THR A 346 -24.93 7.61 13.68
C THR A 346 -23.50 7.90 14.12
N ASN A 347 -22.57 7.99 13.15
CA ASN A 347 -21.16 8.23 13.43
C ASN A 347 -20.78 9.72 13.50
N GLN A 348 -21.78 10.61 13.39
CA GLN A 348 -21.59 12.06 13.44
C GLN A 348 -20.49 12.53 12.48
N LEU A 349 -20.54 12.05 11.24
CA LEU A 349 -19.59 12.48 10.22
C LEU A 349 -19.90 13.94 9.83
N PHE A 350 -18.86 14.76 9.79
CA PHE A 350 -18.95 16.18 9.45
C PHE A 350 -17.86 16.54 8.45
N LEU A 351 -18.19 17.39 7.48
CA LEU A 351 -17.18 18.03 6.65
C LEU A 351 -16.53 19.15 7.44
N PHE A 352 -15.24 19.03 7.71
CA PHE A 352 -14.45 20.11 8.29
C PHE A 352 -13.73 20.88 7.18
N GLY A 353 -13.68 22.20 7.32
CA GLY A 353 -12.80 23.03 6.53
C GLY A 353 -12.57 24.39 7.16
N LYS A 354 -11.64 25.14 6.58
CA LYS A 354 -11.23 26.43 7.13
C LYS A 354 -12.25 27.49 6.73
N ASN A 355 -12.85 28.15 7.71
CA ASN A 355 -13.68 29.31 7.45
C ASN A 355 -12.81 30.43 6.85
N ALA A 356 -13.15 30.89 5.65
CA ALA A 356 -12.38 31.87 4.88
C ALA A 356 -12.21 33.22 5.60
N ARG A 357 -13.07 33.56 6.58
CA ARG A 357 -12.97 34.79 7.37
C ARG A 357 -12.15 34.65 8.64
N THR A 358 -12.24 33.51 9.33
CA THR A 358 -11.66 33.34 10.67
C THR A 358 -10.39 32.49 10.66
N GLY A 359 -10.14 31.76 9.57
CA GLY A 359 -9.07 30.76 9.45
C GLY A 359 -9.25 29.54 10.34
N ARG A 360 -10.36 29.46 11.10
CA ARG A 360 -10.65 28.36 12.03
C ARG A 360 -11.29 27.20 11.29
N THR A 361 -10.95 25.99 11.70
CA THR A 361 -11.62 24.77 11.24
C THR A 361 -13.03 24.74 11.82
N GLU A 362 -14.03 24.82 10.95
CA GLU A 362 -15.44 24.78 11.31
C GLU A 362 -16.13 23.65 10.52
N VAL A 363 -17.29 23.20 11.01
CA VAL A 363 -18.14 22.25 10.27
C VAL A 363 -18.74 23.00 9.09
N LEU A 364 -18.36 22.62 7.88
CA LEU A 364 -18.81 23.19 6.63
C LEU A 364 -20.17 22.60 6.21
N ASP A 365 -20.31 21.28 6.26
CA ASP A 365 -21.53 20.59 5.82
C ASP A 365 -21.83 19.33 6.65
N ARG A 366 -23.11 18.93 6.62
CA ARG A 366 -23.70 17.72 7.20
C ARG A 366 -24.35 16.82 6.14
N ASP A 367 -24.35 17.19 4.86
CA ASP A 367 -24.81 16.31 3.79
C ASP A 367 -23.86 15.12 3.65
N TRP A 368 -24.40 13.94 3.92
CA TRP A 368 -23.66 12.68 3.84
C TRP A 368 -23.14 12.40 2.43
N ARG A 369 -23.79 12.93 1.38
CA ARG A 369 -23.35 12.76 -0.01
C ARG A 369 -22.04 13.49 -0.27
N GLU A 370 -21.95 14.74 0.18
CA GLU A 370 -20.72 15.53 0.05
C GLU A 370 -19.58 14.95 0.91
N ILE A 371 -19.91 14.49 2.13
CA ILE A 371 -18.96 13.77 2.99
C ILE A 371 -18.40 12.55 2.25
N LYS A 372 -19.29 11.72 1.68
CA LYS A 372 -18.91 10.52 0.96
C LYS A 372 -18.07 10.84 -0.27
N GLU A 373 -18.49 11.81 -1.08
CA GLU A 373 -17.75 12.21 -2.28
C GLU A 373 -16.33 12.67 -1.93
N LYS A 374 -16.16 13.47 -0.88
CA LYS A 374 -14.84 13.88 -0.40
C LYS A 374 -14.00 12.69 0.08
N LEU A 375 -14.59 11.76 0.84
CA LEU A 375 -13.88 10.56 1.27
C LEU A 375 -13.40 9.71 0.08
N LEU A 376 -14.26 9.52 -0.91
CA LEU A 376 -13.93 8.78 -2.13
C LEU A 376 -12.83 9.48 -2.93
N GLN A 377 -12.87 10.81 -3.02
CA GLN A 377 -11.84 11.63 -3.66
C GLN A 377 -10.49 11.51 -2.95
N ASP A 378 -10.46 11.64 -1.63
CA ASP A 378 -9.23 11.55 -0.82
C ASP A 378 -8.59 10.16 -0.90
N LEU A 379 -9.40 9.10 -0.95
CA LEU A 379 -8.95 7.71 -1.01
C LEU A 379 -8.76 7.18 -2.43
N SER A 380 -9.20 7.94 -3.44
CA SER A 380 -9.00 7.58 -4.83
C SER A 380 -7.51 7.34 -5.11
N TRP A 381 -7.22 6.31 -5.89
CA TRP A 381 -5.85 5.89 -6.23
C TRP A 381 -4.96 5.61 -5.00
N GLY A 382 -5.56 5.22 -3.86
CA GLY A 382 -4.83 4.97 -2.61
C GLY A 382 -4.28 6.26 -1.97
N GLY A 383 -4.85 7.41 -2.31
CA GLY A 383 -4.38 8.73 -1.90
C GLY A 383 -3.12 9.21 -2.63
N LEU A 384 -2.68 8.50 -3.68
CA LEU A 384 -1.56 8.91 -4.52
C LEU A 384 -2.04 9.79 -5.68
N PRO A 385 -1.21 10.73 -6.17
CA PRO A 385 -1.54 11.49 -7.37
C PRO A 385 -1.57 10.58 -8.60
N GLN A 386 -2.53 10.83 -9.50
CA GLN A 386 -2.70 10.05 -10.72
C GLN A 386 -1.84 10.63 -11.85
N ILE A 387 -0.63 10.09 -12.01
CA ILE A 387 0.31 10.53 -13.05
C ILE A 387 0.32 9.53 -14.20
N GLU A 388 -0.11 9.97 -15.38
CA GLU A 388 -0.19 9.15 -16.59
C GLU A 388 0.88 9.56 -17.58
N LEU A 389 1.66 8.62 -18.08
CA LEU A 389 2.52 8.83 -19.25
C LEU A 389 1.68 8.71 -20.51
N VAL A 390 1.56 9.81 -21.25
CA VAL A 390 0.71 9.90 -22.44
C VAL A 390 1.50 9.86 -23.75
N GLU A 391 2.74 10.36 -23.77
CA GLU A 391 3.60 10.34 -24.96
C GLU A 391 5.05 9.97 -24.60
N GLU A 392 5.66 9.07 -25.39
CA GLU A 392 7.10 8.74 -25.30
C GLU A 392 7.98 9.54 -26.27
N ASN A 393 7.36 10.28 -27.20
CA ASN A 393 8.02 11.04 -28.25
C ASN A 393 7.35 12.41 -28.43
N HIS A 394 7.24 13.16 -27.33
CA HIS A 394 6.62 14.47 -27.33
C HIS A 394 7.33 15.40 -28.31
N GLU A 395 6.54 16.06 -29.17
CA GLU A 395 7.02 16.96 -30.22
C GLU A 395 8.08 16.35 -31.17
N GLY A 396 8.15 15.02 -31.26
CA GLY A 396 9.12 14.32 -32.12
C GLY A 396 10.56 14.33 -31.61
N ARG A 397 10.81 14.70 -30.34
CA ARG A 397 12.16 14.82 -29.73
C ARG A 397 12.59 13.62 -28.87
N GLY A 398 11.71 12.64 -28.71
CA GLY A 398 11.87 11.52 -27.78
C GLY A 398 11.77 11.93 -26.32
N GLU A 399 11.07 13.03 -26.05
CA GLU A 399 10.79 13.55 -24.71
C GLU A 399 9.51 12.92 -24.17
N LEU A 400 9.42 12.76 -22.84
CA LEU A 400 8.21 12.19 -22.23
C LEU A 400 7.21 13.30 -21.89
N LEU A 401 5.94 13.04 -22.15
CA LEU A 401 4.83 13.85 -21.64
C LEU A 401 4.04 13.07 -20.59
N LEU A 402 4.08 13.56 -19.36
CA LEU A 402 3.27 13.12 -18.25
C LEU A 402 2.06 14.06 -18.09
N LEU A 403 0.92 13.49 -17.73
CA LEU A 403 -0.32 14.20 -17.42
C LEU A 403 -0.74 13.84 -16.00
N HIS A 404 -0.88 14.85 -15.14
CA HIS A 404 -1.58 14.69 -13.88
C HIS A 404 -3.08 14.67 -14.15
N ARG A 405 -3.71 13.51 -13.96
CA ARG A 405 -5.17 13.36 -13.95
C ARG A 405 -5.70 13.97 -12.65
N HIS A 406 -5.86 15.28 -12.66
CA HIS A 406 -6.22 16.07 -11.49
C HIS A 406 -7.59 15.65 -10.97
N ASP A 407 -7.62 15.24 -9.71
CA ASP A 407 -8.81 14.77 -9.01
C ASP A 407 -9.29 15.79 -7.97
N GLY A 408 -8.98 17.07 -8.16
CA GLY A 408 -9.27 18.17 -7.22
C GLY A 408 -8.14 18.46 -6.23
N ARG A 409 -7.10 17.64 -6.17
CA ARG A 409 -5.93 17.84 -5.30
C ARG A 409 -4.73 18.35 -6.09
N ASP A 410 -4.20 19.50 -5.70
CA ASP A 410 -3.00 20.05 -6.32
C ASP A 410 -1.74 19.26 -5.91
N LEU A 411 -0.78 19.17 -6.83
CA LEU A 411 0.54 18.63 -6.51
C LEU A 411 1.32 19.64 -5.68
N GLN A 412 2.12 19.15 -4.72
CA GLN A 412 3.18 19.98 -4.16
C GLN A 412 4.26 20.21 -5.21
N LEU A 413 4.21 21.37 -5.88
CA LEU A 413 5.05 21.63 -7.07
C LEU A 413 6.56 21.45 -6.81
N MET A 414 7.05 21.81 -5.62
CA MET A 414 8.45 21.60 -5.25
C MET A 414 8.82 20.11 -5.19
N HIS A 415 7.92 19.27 -4.67
CA HIS A 415 8.14 17.82 -4.65
C HIS A 415 8.04 17.26 -6.06
N ALA A 416 6.99 17.60 -6.80
CA ALA A 416 6.79 17.16 -8.19
C ALA A 416 8.00 17.53 -9.06
N ALA A 417 8.58 18.71 -8.83
CA ALA A 417 9.79 19.16 -9.48
C ALA A 417 10.99 18.22 -9.22
N GLU A 418 11.31 17.90 -7.96
CA GLU A 418 12.41 16.97 -7.67
C GLU A 418 12.16 15.56 -8.23
N THR A 419 10.93 15.05 -8.16
CA THR A 419 10.56 13.76 -8.77
C THR A 419 10.79 13.79 -10.29
N LEU A 420 10.41 14.87 -10.99
CA LEU A 420 10.65 15.00 -12.44
C LEU A 420 12.12 15.01 -12.81
N LYS A 421 13.00 15.60 -11.98
CA LYS A 421 14.46 15.51 -12.19
C LYS A 421 14.93 14.07 -12.18
N HIS A 422 14.42 13.25 -11.27
CA HIS A 422 14.77 11.84 -11.19
C HIS A 422 14.26 11.05 -12.40
N VAL A 423 13.03 11.30 -12.86
CA VAL A 423 12.50 10.71 -14.10
C VAL A 423 13.37 11.09 -15.31
N ALA A 424 13.67 12.38 -15.49
CA ALA A 424 14.48 12.86 -16.60
C ALA A 424 15.92 12.31 -16.59
N ARG A 425 16.54 12.16 -15.40
CA ARG A 425 17.86 11.52 -15.26
C ARG A 425 17.87 10.06 -15.65
N ILE A 426 16.80 9.31 -15.33
CA ILE A 426 16.65 7.91 -15.73
C ILE A 426 16.37 7.80 -17.24
N TRP A 427 15.52 8.68 -17.77
CA TRP A 427 15.17 8.72 -19.19
C TRP A 427 16.30 9.25 -20.09
N LYS A 428 17.19 10.08 -19.55
CA LYS A 428 18.30 10.78 -20.23
C LYS A 428 17.86 11.82 -21.29
N LYS A 429 16.59 12.22 -21.27
CA LYS A 429 16.02 13.28 -22.11
C LYS A 429 15.00 14.09 -21.31
N PRO A 430 14.61 15.29 -21.79
CA PRO A 430 13.61 16.09 -21.10
C PRO A 430 12.28 15.37 -20.88
N VAL A 431 11.64 15.73 -19.77
CA VAL A 431 10.34 15.23 -19.32
C VAL A 431 9.44 16.42 -19.00
N HIS A 432 8.19 16.33 -19.44
CA HIS A 432 7.18 17.34 -19.22
C HIS A 432 6.07 16.80 -18.33
N LEU A 433 5.53 17.64 -17.44
CA LEU A 433 4.32 17.34 -16.67
C LEU A 433 3.28 18.44 -16.90
N LEU A 434 2.09 18.04 -17.33
CA LEU A 434 0.91 18.90 -17.34
C LEU A 434 0.12 18.68 -16.05
N THR A 435 -0.18 19.74 -15.31
CA THR A 435 -0.97 19.71 -14.07
C THR A 435 -1.78 20.98 -13.91
N LEU A 436 -2.81 20.94 -13.06
CA LEU A 436 -3.43 22.14 -12.53
C LEU A 436 -2.77 22.54 -11.19
N GLU A 437 -2.74 23.84 -10.94
CA GLU A 437 -2.41 24.46 -9.66
C GLU A 437 -3.44 25.60 -9.45
N GLU A 438 -4.21 25.54 -8.37
CA GLU A 438 -5.28 26.50 -8.07
C GLU A 438 -6.24 26.72 -9.27
N GLY A 439 -6.52 25.64 -10.02
CA GLY A 439 -7.36 25.67 -11.22
C GLY A 439 -6.70 26.24 -12.48
N GLN A 440 -5.45 26.68 -12.41
CA GLN A 440 -4.67 27.15 -13.56
C GLN A 440 -3.80 26.03 -14.13
N GLY A 441 -3.80 25.88 -15.45
CA GLY A 441 -2.96 24.89 -16.13
C GLY A 441 -1.49 25.29 -16.15
N LYS A 442 -0.63 24.37 -15.71
CA LYS A 442 0.82 24.50 -15.64
C LYS A 442 1.50 23.37 -16.41
N LYS A 443 2.57 23.70 -17.13
CA LYS A 443 3.54 22.76 -17.70
C LYS A 443 4.86 22.90 -16.94
N LEU A 444 5.29 21.84 -16.28
CA LEU A 444 6.65 21.71 -15.77
C LEU A 444 7.49 21.00 -16.82
N THR A 445 8.66 21.55 -17.15
CA THR A 445 9.63 20.93 -18.06
C THR A 445 10.94 20.76 -17.33
N CYS A 446 11.48 19.55 -17.33
CA CYS A 446 12.73 19.21 -16.67
C CYS A 446 13.71 18.53 -17.63
N ASP A 447 14.97 18.95 -17.61
CA ASP A 447 16.08 18.35 -18.38
C ASP A 447 16.96 17.40 -17.53
N GLY A 448 16.59 17.17 -16.27
CA GLY A 448 17.36 16.39 -15.29
C GLY A 448 18.13 17.24 -14.28
N GLU A 449 18.26 18.55 -14.50
CA GLU A 449 18.92 19.46 -13.55
C GLU A 449 18.04 20.66 -13.23
N THR A 450 17.50 21.31 -14.25
CA THR A 450 16.71 22.52 -14.14
C THR A 450 15.24 22.24 -14.37
N ILE A 451 14.39 23.07 -13.79
CA ILE A 451 12.94 23.02 -13.99
C ILE A 451 12.45 24.38 -14.45
N LYS A 452 11.64 24.35 -15.51
CA LYS A 452 10.94 25.51 -16.05
C LYS A 452 9.45 25.26 -15.92
N ALA A 453 8.76 26.18 -15.28
CA ALA A 453 7.31 26.21 -15.22
C ALA A 453 6.79 27.25 -16.21
N SER A 454 5.73 26.91 -16.94
CA SER A 454 4.99 27.84 -17.80
C SER A 454 3.50 27.55 -17.70
N ASP A 455 2.66 28.54 -18.03
CA ASP A 455 1.24 28.29 -18.20
C ASP A 455 1.00 27.38 -19.41
N ALA A 456 0.02 26.50 -19.31
CA ALA A 456 -0.33 25.56 -20.38
C ALA A 456 -1.80 25.14 -20.32
N VAL A 457 -2.33 24.68 -21.44
CA VAL A 457 -3.65 24.04 -21.47
C VAL A 457 -3.48 22.58 -21.05
N VAL A 458 -4.25 22.16 -20.03
CA VAL A 458 -4.26 20.77 -19.54
C VAL A 458 -5.46 20.04 -20.14
N PRO A 459 -5.25 18.98 -20.95
CA PRO A 459 -6.35 18.23 -21.55
C PRO A 459 -7.30 17.65 -20.50
N GLY A 460 -8.60 17.87 -20.68
CA GLY A 460 -9.65 17.32 -19.79
C GLY A 460 -9.91 18.13 -18.51
N ALA A 461 -9.21 19.24 -18.28
CA ALA A 461 -9.54 20.16 -17.20
C ALA A 461 -10.86 20.89 -17.50
N LYS A 462 -11.86 20.78 -16.62
CA LYS A 462 -13.00 21.69 -16.65
C LYS A 462 -12.51 23.08 -16.24
N PRO A 463 -12.75 24.16 -17.01
CA PRO A 463 -12.37 25.50 -16.60
C PRO A 463 -13.06 25.87 -15.29
N ALA A 464 -12.33 26.53 -14.39
CA ALA A 464 -12.83 26.97 -13.08
C ALA A 464 -14.08 27.86 -13.15
N SER A 465 -14.47 28.35 -14.33
CA SER A 465 -15.66 29.18 -14.56
C SER A 465 -16.99 28.41 -14.57
N GLU A 466 -16.99 27.06 -14.52
CA GLU A 466 -18.22 26.25 -14.52
C GLU A 466 -18.51 25.53 -13.19
N ALA A 467 -17.72 25.79 -12.15
CA ALA A 467 -17.89 25.22 -10.81
C ALA A 467 -18.39 26.27 -9.79
N GLY A 468 -19.37 27.08 -10.20
CA GLY A 468 -20.01 28.13 -9.38
C GLY A 468 -21.40 27.72 -8.91
#